data_AF-R7ZI45-F1
#
_entry.id   AF-R7ZI45-F1
#
_cell.length_a   1.000
_cell.length_b   1.000
_cell.length_c   1.000
_cell.angle_alpha   90.00
_cell.angle_beta   90.00
_cell.angle_gamma   90.00
#
_symmetry.space_group_name_H-M   'P 1'
#
loop_
_entity.id
_entity.type
_entity.pdbx_description
1 polymer ?
#
loop_
_entity_poly.entity_id
_entity_poly.type
_entity_poly.pdbx_seq_one_letter_code
_entity_poly.pdbx_strand_id
1 'polypeptide(L)'
;MSYVNKDLARTLEQQHKRSVKGLFLKIQDLNNEYTLLRKRLEHHIDVSIYKDAVDYVNQFVSHTSILNLKFITNTQNLEVVVLHALLLEYILQKEAAPSFEYENQLLQDCIQQTLALNDHASTLFTNHKEKMLHYIDAQTV
;
A
#
# COMPACT_ATOMS: atom_id res chain seq x y z
N MET A 1 -41.76 4.15 23.67
CA MET A 1 -40.61 5.00 23.31
C MET A 1 -39.38 4.20 22.83
N SER A 2 -39.52 3.08 22.09
CA SER A 2 -38.36 2.27 21.62
C SER A 2 -38.11 2.29 20.11
N TYR A 3 -39.03 2.83 19.30
CA TYR A 3 -38.91 2.83 17.84
C TYR A 3 -37.91 3.87 17.31
N VAL A 4 -37.82 5.04 17.95
CA VAL A 4 -36.88 6.13 17.58
C VAL A 4 -35.42 5.68 17.69
N ASN A 5 -35.09 4.86 18.69
CA ASN A 5 -33.74 4.31 18.86
C ASN A 5 -33.38 3.28 17.78
N LYS A 6 -34.36 2.56 17.22
CA LYS A 6 -34.11 1.54 16.20
C LYS A 6 -33.84 2.15 14.82
N ASP A 7 -34.58 3.19 14.44
CA ASP A 7 -34.32 3.92 13.19
C ASP A 7 -33.04 4.77 13.26
N LEU A 8 -32.73 5.35 14.42
CA LEU A 8 -31.45 6.03 14.64
C LEU A 8 -30.27 5.05 14.55
N ALA A 9 -30.34 3.91 15.24
CA ALA A 9 -29.31 2.88 15.17
C ALA A 9 -29.10 2.40 13.73
N ARG A 10 -30.19 2.10 12.99
CA ARG A 10 -30.12 1.69 11.59
C ARG A 10 -29.46 2.76 10.70
N THR A 11 -29.76 4.03 10.93
CA THR A 11 -29.16 5.13 10.17
C THR A 11 -27.65 5.24 10.44
N LEU A 12 -27.24 5.12 11.70
CA LEU A 12 -25.83 5.10 12.09
C LEU A 12 -25.09 3.89 11.48
N GLU A 13 -25.70 2.70 11.49
CA GLU A 13 -25.14 1.51 10.84
C GLU A 13 -24.97 1.71 9.33
N GLN A 14 -25.95 2.32 8.65
CA GLN A 14 -25.87 2.62 7.23
C GLN A 14 -24.80 3.67 6.92
N GLN A 15 -24.67 4.71 7.74
CA GLN A 15 -23.62 5.72 7.60
C GLN A 15 -22.23 5.10 7.80
N HIS A 16 -22.07 4.27 8.84
CA HIS A 16 -20.83 3.54 9.09
C HIS A 16 -20.49 2.62 7.91
N LYS A 17 -21.45 1.84 7.40
CA LYS A 17 -21.25 0.97 6.24
C LYS A 17 -20.84 1.75 4.98
N ARG A 18 -21.42 2.93 4.75
CA ARG A 18 -21.04 3.81 3.63
C ARG A 18 -19.63 4.37 3.80
N SER A 19 -19.27 4.81 5.01
CA SER A 19 -17.94 5.34 5.32
C SER A 19 -16.86 4.27 5.15
N VAL A 20 -17.09 3.07 5.69
CA VAL A 20 -16.18 1.91 5.54
C VAL A 20 -16.01 1.51 4.07
N LYS A 21 -17.10 1.47 3.29
CA LYS A 21 -17.02 1.21 1.85
C LYS A 21 -16.22 2.28 1.11
N GLY A 22 -16.37 3.55 1.50
CA GLY A 22 -15.58 4.66 0.96
C GLY A 22 -14.08 4.51 1.23
N LEU A 23 -13.72 4.06 2.43
CA LEU A 23 -12.31 3.79 2.80
C LEU A 23 -11.71 2.67 1.94
N PHE A 24 -12.41 1.54 1.79
CA PHE A 24 -11.94 0.43 0.96
C PHE A 24 -11.75 0.83 -0.51
N LEU A 25 -12.65 1.67 -1.04
CA LEU A 25 -12.52 2.20 -2.39
C LEU A 25 -11.28 3.12 -2.52
N LYS A 26 -11.01 3.97 -1.53
CA LYS A 26 -9.79 4.80 -1.52
C LYS A 26 -8.51 3.96 -1.44
N ILE A 27 -8.48 2.92 -0.61
CA ILE A 27 -7.34 1.99 -0.52
C ILE A 27 -7.10 1.31 -1.87
N GLN A 28 -8.19 0.88 -2.53
CA GLN A 28 -8.11 0.27 -3.85
C GLN A 28 -7.60 1.25 -4.91
N ASP A 29 -8.03 2.51 -4.86
CA ASP A 29 -7.58 3.55 -5.78
C ASP A 29 -6.08 3.80 -5.67
N LEU A 30 -5.57 4.00 -4.44
CA LEU A 30 -4.14 4.14 -4.17
C LEU A 30 -3.33 2.93 -4.63
N ASN A 31 -3.84 1.71 -4.38
CA ASN A 31 -3.20 0.50 -4.89
C ASN A 31 -3.10 0.46 -6.43
N ASN A 32 -4.11 0.99 -7.12
CA ASN A 32 -4.05 1.11 -8.57
C ASN A 32 -3.01 2.16 -8.99
N GLU A 33 -2.91 3.30 -8.29
CA GLU A 33 -1.89 4.32 -8.53
C GLU A 33 -0.47 3.75 -8.37
N TYR A 34 -0.20 3.00 -7.30
CA TYR A 34 1.08 2.31 -7.12
C TYR A 34 1.34 1.29 -8.22
N THR A 35 0.32 0.54 -8.65
CA THR A 35 0.46 -0.40 -9.77
C THR A 35 0.81 0.32 -11.07
N LEU A 36 0.20 1.48 -11.33
CA LEU A 36 0.49 2.29 -12.51
C LEU A 36 1.91 2.86 -12.45
N LEU A 37 2.32 3.39 -11.29
CA LEU A 37 3.67 3.89 -11.07
C LEU A 37 4.70 2.80 -11.27
N ARG A 38 4.48 1.63 -10.66
CA ARG A 38 5.34 0.46 -10.84
C ARG A 38 5.46 0.06 -12.31
N LYS A 39 4.34 -0.02 -13.05
CA LYS A 39 4.38 -0.35 -14.48
C LYS A 39 5.20 0.65 -15.29
N ARG A 40 5.21 1.94 -14.93
CA ARG A 40 6.09 2.93 -15.55
C ARG A 40 7.55 2.63 -15.24
N LEU A 41 7.87 2.34 -13.97
CA LEU A 41 9.21 1.98 -13.52
C LEU A 41 9.72 0.67 -14.13
N GLU A 42 8.87 -0.34 -14.32
CA GLU A 42 9.21 -1.65 -14.92
C GLU A 42 9.78 -1.52 -16.35
N HIS A 43 9.53 -0.42 -17.06
CA HIS A 43 10.14 -0.18 -18.38
C HIS A 43 11.60 0.30 -18.31
N HIS A 44 12.02 0.80 -17.14
CA HIS A 44 13.31 1.47 -16.94
C HIS A 44 14.19 0.76 -15.92
N ILE A 45 13.61 -0.08 -15.05
CA ILE A 45 14.27 -0.71 -13.91
C ILE A 45 14.04 -2.22 -13.98
N ASP A 46 15.10 -3.00 -13.77
CA ASP A 46 14.99 -4.44 -13.58
C ASP A 46 14.56 -4.76 -12.14
N VAL A 47 13.28 -5.09 -11.97
CA VAL A 47 12.69 -5.41 -10.65
C VAL A 47 13.30 -6.68 -10.04
N SER A 48 13.95 -7.53 -10.85
CA SER A 48 14.58 -8.77 -10.38
C SER A 48 15.74 -8.51 -9.40
N ILE A 49 16.40 -7.36 -9.50
CA ILE A 49 17.45 -6.91 -8.57
C ILE A 49 16.87 -6.73 -7.15
N TYR A 50 15.58 -6.43 -7.04
CA TYR A 50 14.88 -6.14 -5.80
C TYR A 50 14.11 -7.36 -5.26
N LYS A 51 14.51 -8.57 -5.67
CA LYS A 51 13.82 -9.83 -5.34
C LYS A 51 13.57 -10.00 -3.84
N ASP A 52 14.52 -9.66 -2.98
CA ASP A 52 14.38 -9.87 -1.53
C ASP A 52 13.34 -8.93 -0.91
N ALA A 53 13.26 -7.69 -1.39
CA ALA A 53 12.21 -6.74 -1.00
C ALA A 53 10.84 -7.22 -1.49
N VAL A 54 10.77 -7.73 -2.72
CA VAL A 54 9.55 -8.30 -3.30
C VAL A 54 9.10 -9.56 -2.53
N ASP A 55 10.02 -10.43 -2.16
CA ASP A 55 9.76 -11.65 -1.39
C ASP A 55 9.18 -11.32 -0.02
N TYR A 56 9.81 -10.40 0.71
CA TYR A 56 9.30 -9.90 2.00
C TYR A 56 7.86 -9.41 1.88
N VAL A 57 7.58 -8.53 0.91
CA VAL A 57 6.22 -7.99 0.73
C VAL A 57 5.22 -9.08 0.35
N ASN A 58 5.63 -10.06 -0.47
CA ASN A 58 4.76 -11.15 -0.89
C ASN A 58 4.35 -12.07 0.27
N GLN A 59 5.07 -12.11 1.39
CA GLN A 59 4.65 -12.85 2.59
C GLN A 59 3.30 -12.37 3.15
N PHE A 60 2.94 -11.11 2.87
CA PHE A 60 1.70 -10.47 3.31
C PHE A 60 0.62 -10.43 2.22
N VAL A 61 0.94 -10.84 0.99
CA VAL A 61 0.00 -10.86 -0.14
C VAL A 61 -0.55 -12.26 -0.31
N SER A 62 -1.85 -12.41 -0.05
CA SER A 62 -2.48 -13.73 -0.10
C SER A 62 -2.69 -14.22 -1.54
N HIS A 63 -2.24 -15.44 -1.83
CA HIS A 63 -2.49 -16.18 -3.08
C HIS A 63 -2.05 -15.48 -4.38
N THR A 64 -1.27 -14.41 -4.30
CA THR A 64 -0.77 -13.66 -5.46
C THR A 64 0.53 -12.94 -5.10
N SER A 65 0.99 -12.04 -5.97
CA SER A 65 2.16 -11.20 -5.72
C SER A 65 1.77 -9.72 -5.73
N ILE A 66 2.52 -8.90 -5.01
CA ILE A 66 2.41 -7.44 -5.05
C ILE A 66 2.59 -6.89 -6.48
N LEU A 67 3.37 -7.59 -7.30
CA LEU A 67 3.56 -7.25 -8.72
C LEU A 67 2.32 -7.55 -9.57
N ASN A 68 1.39 -8.37 -9.09
CA ASN A 68 0.21 -8.76 -9.85
C ASN A 68 -1.02 -8.91 -8.95
N LEU A 69 -1.40 -7.82 -8.28
CA LEU A 69 -2.58 -7.80 -7.41
C LEU A 69 -3.86 -8.07 -8.21
N LYS A 70 -4.39 -9.29 -8.11
CA LYS A 70 -5.63 -9.73 -8.78
C LYS A 70 -6.84 -9.79 -7.86
N PHE A 71 -6.63 -9.91 -6.55
CA PHE A 71 -7.70 -10.14 -5.58
C PHE A 71 -8.13 -8.85 -4.88
N ILE A 72 -9.44 -8.61 -4.87
CA ILE A 72 -10.04 -7.44 -4.21
C ILE A 72 -9.68 -7.39 -2.72
N THR A 73 -9.59 -8.56 -2.07
CA THR A 73 -9.17 -8.68 -0.67
C THR A 73 -7.77 -8.13 -0.42
N ASN A 74 -6.87 -8.20 -1.40
CA ASN A 74 -5.53 -7.63 -1.31
C ASN A 74 -5.52 -6.16 -1.74
N THR A 75 -6.27 -5.80 -2.80
CA THR A 75 -6.30 -4.40 -3.26
C THR A 75 -7.02 -3.47 -2.29
N GLN A 76 -7.91 -3.99 -1.44
CA GLN A 76 -8.59 -3.23 -0.38
C GLN A 76 -7.92 -3.36 1.00
N ASN A 77 -6.77 -4.03 1.09
CA ASN A 77 -6.06 -4.20 2.36
C ASN A 77 -5.08 -3.04 2.59
N LEU A 78 -5.21 -2.41 3.77
CA LEU A 78 -4.35 -1.30 4.19
C LEU A 78 -2.86 -1.72 4.32
N GLU A 79 -2.60 -2.92 4.83
CA GLU A 79 -1.24 -3.43 4.99
C GLU A 79 -0.58 -3.65 3.62
N VAL A 80 -1.33 -4.20 2.67
CA VAL A 80 -0.83 -4.44 1.30
C VAL A 80 -0.52 -3.13 0.59
N VAL A 81 -1.35 -2.08 0.73
CA VAL A 81 -1.07 -0.77 0.10
C VAL A 81 0.16 -0.09 0.72
N VAL A 82 0.34 -0.20 2.04
CA VAL A 82 1.51 0.32 2.75
C VAL A 82 2.78 -0.39 2.26
N LEU A 83 2.72 -1.73 2.14
CA LEU A 83 3.85 -2.52 1.64
C LEU A 83 4.17 -2.24 0.17
N HIS A 84 3.15 -1.98 -0.65
CA HIS A 84 3.35 -1.59 -2.05
C HIS A 84 4.08 -0.25 -2.15
N ALA A 85 3.66 0.73 -1.35
CA ALA A 85 4.30 2.04 -1.28
C ALA A 85 5.77 1.93 -0.84
N LEU A 86 6.02 1.11 0.18
CA LEU A 86 7.34 0.86 0.75
C LEU A 86 8.28 0.19 -0.26
N LEU A 87 7.80 -0.81 -1.01
CA LEU A 87 8.55 -1.45 -2.08
C LEU A 87 9.01 -0.42 -3.12
N LEU A 88 8.10 0.45 -3.57
CA LEU A 88 8.40 1.47 -4.57
C LEU A 88 9.36 2.54 -4.03
N GLU A 89 9.21 2.92 -2.76
CA GLU A 89 10.15 3.84 -2.09
C GLU A 89 11.55 3.25 -2.06
N TYR A 90 11.67 1.97 -1.71
CA TYR A 90 12.96 1.29 -1.64
C TYR A 90 13.63 1.18 -3.02
N ILE A 91 12.87 0.84 -4.06
CA ILE A 91 13.37 0.77 -5.44
C ILE A 91 13.88 2.15 -5.86
N LEU A 92 13.08 3.21 -5.70
CA LEU A 92 13.48 4.56 -6.11
C LEU A 92 14.64 5.14 -5.31
N GLN A 93 14.80 4.76 -4.03
CA GLN A 93 15.96 5.17 -3.23
C GLN A 93 17.27 4.51 -3.66
N LYS A 94 17.20 3.30 -4.24
CA LYS A 94 18.37 2.56 -4.70
C LYS A 94 18.77 2.94 -6.13
N GLU A 95 17.80 3.30 -6.95
CA GLU A 95 18.06 3.87 -8.27
C GLU A 95 18.58 5.31 -8.19
N ALA A 96 19.35 5.74 -9.18
CA ALA A 96 19.93 7.09 -9.19
C ALA A 96 18.81 8.15 -9.29
N ALA A 97 18.68 8.95 -8.23
CA ALA A 97 17.65 9.98 -8.03
C ALA A 97 17.34 10.91 -9.23
N PRO A 98 18.29 11.39 -10.06
CA PRO A 98 17.95 12.38 -11.09
C PRO A 98 17.12 11.83 -12.25
N SER A 99 17.07 10.51 -12.46
CA SER A 99 16.32 9.92 -13.58
C SER A 99 14.83 9.68 -13.28
N PHE A 100 14.43 9.79 -12.02
CA PHE A 100 13.07 9.44 -11.55
C PHE A 100 12.46 10.51 -10.64
N GLU A 101 12.86 11.78 -10.78
CA GLU A 101 12.38 12.87 -9.93
C GLU A 101 10.85 13.01 -9.97
N TYR A 102 10.26 12.87 -11.15
CA TYR A 102 8.81 12.94 -11.36
C TYR A 102 8.09 11.77 -10.69
N GLU A 103 8.55 10.54 -10.91
CA GLU A 103 8.02 9.33 -10.27
C GLU A 103 8.15 9.38 -8.76
N ASN A 104 9.25 9.92 -8.24
CA ASN A 104 9.48 10.09 -6.82
C ASN A 104 8.48 11.10 -6.23
N GLN A 105 8.24 12.22 -6.91
CA GLN A 105 7.25 13.20 -6.46
C GLN A 105 5.82 12.59 -6.41
N LEU A 106 5.44 11.84 -7.45
CA LEU A 106 4.16 11.12 -7.48
C LEU A 106 4.07 10.09 -6.34
N LEU A 107 5.16 9.35 -6.09
CA LEU A 107 5.21 8.37 -5.01
C LEU A 107 5.02 9.04 -3.65
N GLN A 108 5.71 10.15 -3.38
CA GLN A 108 5.60 10.85 -2.11
C GLN A 108 4.18 11.40 -1.88
N ASP A 109 3.52 11.90 -2.91
CA ASP A 109 2.12 12.32 -2.82
C ASP A 109 1.20 11.13 -2.47
N CYS A 110 1.35 10.01 -3.17
CA CYS A 110 0.59 8.77 -2.88
C CYS A 110 0.85 8.25 -1.45
N ILE A 111 2.10 8.29 -0.98
CA ILE A 111 2.48 7.92 0.38
C ILE A 111 1.76 8.83 1.38
N GLN A 112 1.82 10.15 1.20
CA GLN A 112 1.12 11.09 2.07
C GLN A 112 -0.38 10.81 2.12
N GLN A 113 -1.01 10.53 0.97
CA GLN A 113 -2.42 10.15 0.93
C GLN A 113 -2.68 8.84 1.67
N THR A 114 -1.79 7.85 1.55
CA THR A 114 -1.90 6.55 2.24
C THR A 114 -1.77 6.72 3.76
N LEU A 115 -0.83 7.53 4.22
CA LEU A 115 -0.64 7.84 5.63
C LEU A 115 -1.82 8.63 6.21
N ALA A 116 -2.47 9.47 5.40
CA ALA A 116 -3.66 10.21 5.80
C ALA A 116 -4.95 9.36 5.87
N LEU A 117 -4.95 8.13 5.33
CA LEU A 117 -6.13 7.26 5.38
C LEU A 117 -6.46 6.77 6.80
N ASN A 118 -5.43 6.49 7.60
CA ASN A 118 -5.59 5.93 8.93
C ASN A 118 -4.37 6.26 9.78
N ASP A 119 -4.57 6.69 11.03
CA ASP A 119 -3.51 6.95 12.00
C ASP A 119 -2.55 5.75 12.17
N HIS A 120 -3.09 4.54 12.05
CA HIS A 120 -2.33 3.30 12.11
C HIS A 120 -1.42 3.06 10.88
N ALA A 121 -1.70 3.70 9.74
CA ALA A 121 -0.93 3.50 8.51
C ALA A 121 0.53 3.96 8.67
N SER A 122 0.77 5.07 9.38
CA SER A 122 2.12 5.56 9.68
C SER A 122 2.91 4.58 10.55
N THR A 123 2.26 4.02 11.56
CA THR A 123 2.89 3.01 12.43
C THR A 123 3.22 1.75 11.64
N LEU A 124 2.31 1.27 10.79
CA LEU A 124 2.56 0.13 9.91
C LEU A 124 3.73 0.40 8.96
N PHE A 125 3.76 1.58 8.33
CA PHE A 125 4.80 1.96 7.38
C PHE A 125 6.18 1.92 8.02
N THR A 126 6.36 2.57 9.18
CA THR A 126 7.65 2.57 9.90
C THR A 126 8.06 1.16 10.31
N ASN A 127 7.15 0.39 10.93
CA ASN A 127 7.45 -0.97 11.38
C ASN A 127 7.85 -1.90 10.23
N HIS A 128 7.11 -1.89 9.12
CA HIS A 128 7.45 -2.73 7.98
C HIS A 128 8.72 -2.28 7.29
N LYS A 129 9.05 -0.98 7.32
CA LYS A 129 10.30 -0.47 6.73
C LYS A 129 11.50 -1.01 7.47
N GLU A 130 11.50 -0.93 8.80
CA GLU A 130 12.57 -1.49 9.63
C GLU A 130 12.68 -3.01 9.43
N LYS A 131 11.57 -3.73 9.46
CA LYS A 131 11.55 -5.18 9.27
C LYS A 131 12.01 -5.62 7.89
N MET A 132 11.62 -4.91 6.82
CA MET A 132 12.05 -5.22 5.46
C MET A 132 13.56 -5.03 5.32
N LEU A 133 14.12 -3.94 5.84
CA LEU A 133 15.56 -3.69 5.80
C LEU A 133 16.32 -4.77 6.56
N HIS A 134 15.84 -5.16 7.74
CA HIS A 134 16.41 -6.29 8.50
C HIS A 134 16.32 -7.61 7.75
N TYR A 135 15.20 -7.88 7.07
CA TYR A 135 15.04 -9.10 6.27
C TYR A 135 16.05 -9.15 5.13
N ILE A 136 16.21 -8.06 4.38
CA ILE A 136 17.16 -7.96 3.26
C ILE A 136 18.60 -8.13 3.76
N ASP A 137 18.97 -7.48 4.86
CA ASP A 137 20.31 -7.61 5.47
C ASP A 137 20.61 -9.06 5.86
N ALA A 138 19.63 -9.75 6.47
CA ALA A 138 19.76 -11.15 6.85
C ALA A 138 19.92 -12.12 5.67
N GLN A 139 19.47 -11.77 4.46
CA GLN A 139 19.68 -12.58 3.25
C GLN A 139 21.04 -12.33 2.57
N THR A 140 21.76 -11.28 2.98
CA THR A 140 23.04 -10.87 2.36
C THR A 140 24.26 -11.52 3.05
N VAL A 141 24.04 -12.34 4.09
CA VAL A 141 25.05 -13.04 4.89
C VAL A 141 25.28 -14.48 4.40
#